data_AF-A0A4Q2ZBN3-F1
#
_entry.id   AF-A0A4Q2ZBN3-F1
#
_cell.length_a   1.000
_cell.length_b   1.000
_cell.length_c   1.000
_cell.angle_alpha   90.00
_cell.angle_beta   90.00
_cell.angle_gamma   90.00
#
_symmetry.space_group_name_H-M   'P 1'
#
loop_
_entity.id
_entity.type
_entity.pdbx_description
1 polymer ?
#
loop_
_entity_poly.entity_id
_entity_poly.type
_entity_poly.pdbx_seq_one_letter_code
_entity_poly.pdbx_strand_id
1 'polypeptide(L)'
;MKSRFLPFAAYAIATATSMAAPPVLSLTQAALQGLDPDIKPDHYEIARTDLDSDGSEDVLALMNGKSGYCGSGGCTLFVLKGKNGGFESLGSIKVVNRPIYVRKDSSKGMRDLLVTVRGGGATPGVAALKFDGESYPPSPGDAAAAVGEGDSVLFAENSVPYEKSLELQGITFKVSSPNSAPSNRVTIVPAGLEADNSTVTVETPGIVTGTEVGDINADGSPEIYVYTTDVEERGNLIAFSANKKKSLSQISFPELGEHSQGYRGGDEYAVVEGVIARRFPLYPVDATKTEPTRKIRQIQYKLQAGEAGWLLKVDKVIEF
;
A
#
# COMPACT_ATOMS: atom_id res chain seq x y z
N MET A 1 -43.28 37.88 -64.85
CA MET A 1 -42.32 37.34 -63.87
C MET A 1 -42.85 36.00 -63.37
N LYS A 2 -42.32 34.87 -63.86
CA LYS A 2 -42.77 33.52 -63.50
C LYS A 2 -41.82 32.96 -62.45
N SER A 3 -42.31 32.60 -61.26
CA SER A 3 -41.52 31.90 -60.25
C SER A 3 -41.37 30.42 -60.66
N ARG A 4 -40.14 29.91 -60.58
CA ARG A 4 -39.81 28.49 -60.70
C ARG A 4 -39.48 27.97 -59.31
N PHE A 5 -40.28 27.03 -58.82
CA PHE A 5 -39.94 26.19 -57.67
C PHE A 5 -38.89 25.14 -58.07
N LEU A 6 -37.89 24.93 -57.23
CA LEU A 6 -37.01 23.75 -57.22
C LEU A 6 -37.08 23.12 -55.83
N PRO A 7 -37.01 21.78 -55.71
CA PRO A 7 -37.35 21.07 -54.48
C PRO A 7 -36.18 21.06 -53.50
N PHE A 8 -36.49 21.12 -52.20
CA PHE A 8 -35.53 20.88 -51.12
C PHE A 8 -35.09 19.41 -51.15
N ALA A 9 -33.78 19.18 -51.30
CA ALA A 9 -33.18 17.88 -51.03
C ALA A 9 -33.08 17.66 -49.52
N ALA A 10 -33.73 16.61 -49.00
CA ALA A 10 -33.59 16.19 -47.62
C ALA A 10 -32.21 15.53 -47.44
N TYR A 11 -31.32 16.17 -46.70
CA TYR A 11 -30.07 15.57 -46.24
C TYR A 11 -30.38 14.72 -45.00
N ALA A 12 -30.23 13.41 -45.11
CA ALA A 12 -30.29 12.52 -43.95
C ALA A 12 -29.05 12.76 -43.08
N ILE A 13 -29.24 13.20 -41.85
CA ILE A 13 -28.19 13.25 -40.84
C ILE A 13 -27.99 11.83 -40.35
N ALA A 14 -26.89 11.19 -40.76
CA ALA A 14 -26.45 9.93 -40.17
C ALA A 14 -25.99 10.23 -38.73
N THR A 15 -26.76 9.81 -37.75
CA THR A 15 -26.34 9.79 -36.35
C THR A 15 -25.30 8.69 -36.18
N ALA A 16 -24.03 9.09 -36.11
CA ALA A 16 -22.96 8.21 -35.67
C ALA A 16 -23.26 7.78 -34.23
N THR A 17 -23.65 6.53 -34.06
CA THR A 17 -23.74 5.88 -32.76
C THR A 17 -22.33 5.75 -32.22
N SER A 18 -22.00 6.54 -31.19
CA SER A 18 -20.78 6.36 -30.39
C SER A 18 -20.85 4.99 -29.72
N MET A 19 -20.18 3.99 -30.29
CA MET A 19 -19.85 2.77 -29.56
C MET A 19 -18.89 3.18 -28.45
N ALA A 20 -19.37 3.14 -27.19
CA ALA A 20 -18.51 3.32 -26.03
C ALA A 20 -17.33 2.33 -26.15
N ALA A 21 -16.11 2.83 -26.01
CA ALA A 21 -14.91 1.98 -26.03
C ALA A 21 -15.08 0.85 -25.01
N PRO A 22 -14.75 -0.40 -25.36
CA PRO A 22 -14.87 -1.53 -24.43
C PRO A 22 -14.06 -1.27 -23.16
N PRO A 23 -14.56 -1.69 -21.98
CA PRO A 23 -13.89 -1.43 -20.71
C PRO A 23 -12.50 -2.08 -20.71
N VAL A 24 -11.50 -1.38 -20.16
CA VAL A 24 -10.09 -1.81 -20.10
C VAL A 24 -9.96 -3.27 -19.66
N LEU A 25 -10.70 -3.68 -18.62
CA LEU A 25 -10.69 -5.07 -18.13
C LEU A 25 -11.08 -6.10 -19.19
N SER A 26 -12.05 -5.79 -20.06
CA SER A 26 -12.47 -6.69 -21.13
C SER A 26 -11.43 -6.80 -22.25
N LEU A 27 -10.75 -5.70 -22.57
CA LEU A 27 -9.64 -5.68 -23.53
C LEU A 27 -8.41 -6.40 -22.97
N THR A 28 -8.11 -6.22 -21.68
CA THR A 28 -7.05 -6.96 -20.98
C THR A 28 -7.37 -8.45 -20.96
N GLN A 29 -8.60 -8.84 -20.64
CA GLN A 29 -9.04 -10.24 -20.67
C GLN A 29 -8.84 -10.84 -22.07
N ALA A 30 -9.25 -10.14 -23.13
CA ALA A 30 -9.06 -10.59 -24.50
C ALA A 30 -7.58 -10.75 -24.87
N ALA A 31 -6.73 -9.80 -24.47
CA ALA A 31 -5.29 -9.86 -24.70
C ALA A 31 -4.65 -11.05 -23.96
N LEU A 32 -4.97 -11.25 -22.69
CA LEU A 32 -4.48 -12.38 -21.89
C LEU A 32 -4.97 -13.72 -22.43
N GLN A 33 -6.23 -13.83 -22.88
CA GLN A 33 -6.75 -15.04 -23.51
C GLN A 33 -6.12 -15.34 -24.87
N GLY A 34 -5.64 -14.30 -25.57
CA GLY A 34 -4.81 -14.47 -26.76
C GLY A 34 -3.44 -15.12 -26.47
N LEU A 35 -2.93 -14.97 -25.24
CA LEU A 35 -1.70 -15.61 -24.77
C LEU A 35 -1.97 -17.02 -24.21
N ASP A 36 -3.00 -17.16 -23.38
CA ASP A 36 -3.47 -18.42 -22.83
C ASP A 36 -5.00 -18.40 -22.63
N PRO A 37 -5.77 -19.24 -23.35
CA PRO A 37 -7.23 -19.24 -23.29
C PRO A 37 -7.82 -19.60 -21.91
N ASP A 38 -7.04 -20.22 -21.02
CA ASP A 38 -7.48 -20.63 -19.69
C ASP A 38 -7.41 -19.50 -18.65
N ILE A 39 -6.84 -18.34 -18.99
CA ILE A 39 -6.84 -17.16 -18.12
C ILE A 39 -8.26 -16.61 -17.99
N LYS A 40 -8.75 -16.50 -16.75
CA LYS A 40 -10.07 -15.98 -16.42
C LYS A 40 -9.97 -14.64 -15.69
N PRO A 41 -11.04 -13.81 -15.67
CA PRO A 41 -11.00 -12.49 -15.03
C PRO A 41 -10.65 -12.50 -13.54
N ASP A 42 -10.88 -13.60 -12.81
CA ASP A 42 -10.55 -13.70 -11.38
C ASP A 42 -9.15 -14.29 -11.11
N HIS A 43 -8.39 -14.63 -12.15
CA HIS A 43 -7.02 -15.15 -12.05
C HIS A 43 -5.96 -14.07 -11.87
N TYR A 44 -6.30 -12.79 -12.01
CA TYR A 44 -5.33 -11.70 -11.99
C TYR A 44 -5.92 -10.40 -11.43
N GLU A 45 -5.03 -9.48 -11.09
CA GLU A 45 -5.31 -8.08 -10.78
C GLU A 45 -4.57 -7.21 -11.79
N ILE A 46 -5.09 -6.00 -12.06
CA ILE A 46 -4.49 -5.09 -13.04
C ILE A 46 -4.03 -3.79 -12.39
N ALA A 47 -2.90 -3.27 -12.88
CA ALA A 47 -2.48 -1.89 -12.67
C ALA A 47 -2.38 -1.20 -14.04
N ARG A 48 -2.78 0.08 -14.09
CA ARG A 48 -2.73 0.91 -15.30
C ARG A 48 -1.65 1.97 -15.12
N THR A 49 -0.81 2.14 -16.13
CA THR A 49 0.20 3.19 -16.15
C THR A 49 0.63 3.45 -17.59
N ASP A 50 1.11 4.64 -17.88
CA ASP A 50 1.71 4.97 -19.18
C ASP A 50 3.22 4.70 -19.07
N LEU A 51 3.69 3.60 -19.67
CA LEU A 51 5.07 3.15 -19.61
C LEU A 51 5.95 3.90 -20.61
N ASP A 52 5.46 4.30 -21.78
CA ASP A 52 6.26 5.02 -22.78
C ASP A 52 5.95 6.52 -22.88
N SER A 53 5.07 7.02 -22.02
CA SER A 53 4.64 8.42 -21.99
C SER A 53 3.97 8.88 -23.29
N ASP A 54 3.29 7.96 -24.00
CA ASP A 54 2.60 8.25 -25.26
C ASP A 54 1.17 8.80 -25.05
N GLY A 55 0.70 8.84 -23.80
CA GLY A 55 -0.63 9.29 -23.40
C GLY A 55 -1.70 8.21 -23.46
N SER A 56 -1.37 7.01 -23.95
CA SER A 56 -2.18 5.81 -23.86
C SER A 56 -1.79 5.05 -22.60
N GLU A 57 -2.75 4.35 -21.99
CA GLU A 57 -2.44 3.52 -20.84
C GLU A 57 -2.00 2.12 -21.26
N ASP A 58 -0.95 1.65 -20.61
CA ASP A 58 -0.53 0.27 -20.58
C ASP A 58 -1.12 -0.45 -19.36
N VAL A 59 -1.15 -1.77 -19.43
CA VAL A 59 -1.66 -2.62 -18.37
C VAL A 59 -0.58 -3.59 -17.93
N LEU A 60 -0.38 -3.66 -16.63
CA LEU A 60 0.31 -4.76 -16.00
C LEU A 60 -0.74 -5.66 -15.34
N ALA A 61 -0.70 -6.95 -15.62
CA ALA A 61 -1.61 -7.94 -15.04
C ALA A 61 -0.82 -8.91 -14.16
N LEU A 62 -0.96 -8.78 -12.84
CA LEU A 62 -0.33 -9.66 -11.86
C LEU A 62 -1.24 -10.86 -11.60
N MET A 63 -0.75 -12.05 -11.89
CA MET A 63 -1.48 -13.29 -11.63
C MET A 63 -1.61 -13.55 -10.13
N ASN A 64 -2.65 -14.28 -9.73
CA ASN A 64 -2.93 -14.62 -8.34
C ASN A 64 -3.08 -16.13 -8.12
N GLY A 65 -3.24 -16.55 -6.85
CA GLY A 65 -3.27 -17.96 -6.45
C GLY A 65 -4.46 -18.78 -6.98
N LYS A 66 -5.45 -18.15 -7.64
CA LYS A 66 -6.52 -18.88 -8.35
C LYS A 66 -6.08 -19.36 -9.74
N SER A 67 -4.92 -18.89 -10.21
CA SER A 67 -4.33 -19.23 -11.51
C SER A 67 -3.25 -20.32 -11.39
N GLY A 68 -2.87 -20.90 -12.52
CA GLY A 68 -1.69 -21.77 -12.64
C GLY A 68 -0.34 -21.03 -12.70
N TYR A 69 -0.34 -19.70 -12.53
CA TYR A 69 0.83 -18.84 -12.76
C TYR A 69 1.50 -18.34 -11.48
N CYS A 70 1.20 -18.95 -10.34
CA CYS A 70 1.82 -18.65 -9.06
C CYS A 70 2.48 -19.91 -8.48
N GLY A 71 3.68 -19.73 -7.93
CA GLY A 71 4.43 -20.77 -7.24
C GLY A 71 5.10 -20.24 -5.99
N SER A 72 5.96 -21.04 -5.37
CA SER A 72 6.64 -20.69 -4.11
C SER A 72 7.64 -19.53 -4.21
N GLY A 73 8.02 -19.13 -5.42
CA GLY A 73 8.90 -17.97 -5.66
C GLY A 73 8.14 -16.68 -6.03
N GLY A 74 6.82 -16.72 -6.16
CA GLY A 74 6.00 -15.58 -6.59
C GLY A 74 5.08 -15.92 -7.76
N CYS A 75 4.48 -14.88 -8.34
CA CYS A 75 3.53 -14.98 -9.43
C CYS A 75 4.10 -14.42 -10.73
N THR A 76 3.45 -14.75 -11.86
CA THR A 76 3.76 -14.14 -13.16
C THR A 76 3.10 -12.75 -13.27
N LEU A 77 3.84 -11.79 -13.80
CA LEU A 77 3.37 -10.46 -14.19
C LEU A 77 3.36 -10.36 -15.72
N PHE A 78 2.21 -10.15 -16.34
CA PHE A 78 2.12 -9.85 -17.77
C PHE A 78 2.20 -8.33 -17.98
N VAL A 79 2.97 -7.89 -18.98
CA VAL A 79 3.07 -6.48 -19.37
C VAL A 79 2.44 -6.30 -20.73
N LEU A 80 1.47 -5.39 -20.83
CA LEU A 80 0.62 -5.22 -21.99
C LEU A 80 0.63 -3.75 -22.42
N LYS A 81 1.20 -3.47 -23.60
CA LYS A 81 1.25 -2.14 -24.20
C LYS A 81 -0.10 -1.75 -24.80
N GLY A 82 -0.58 -0.55 -24.52
CA GLY A 82 -1.76 0.03 -25.14
C GLY A 82 -1.59 0.20 -26.65
N LYS A 83 -2.61 -0.22 -27.42
CA LYS A 83 -2.71 0.05 -28.87
C LYS A 83 -4.13 0.44 -29.24
N ASN A 84 -4.32 0.96 -30.45
CA ASN A 84 -5.63 1.28 -31.00
C ASN A 84 -6.59 0.08 -30.90
N GLY A 85 -7.51 0.12 -29.93
CA GLY A 85 -8.55 -0.88 -29.73
C GLY A 85 -8.15 -2.11 -28.92
N GLY A 86 -7.01 -2.14 -28.24
CA GLY A 86 -6.60 -3.30 -27.44
C GLY A 86 -5.22 -3.18 -26.81
N PHE A 87 -4.60 -4.33 -26.57
CA PHE A 87 -3.25 -4.40 -26.00
C PHE A 87 -2.36 -5.38 -26.77
N GLU A 88 -1.07 -5.04 -26.86
CA GLU A 88 0.00 -5.93 -27.31
C GLU A 88 0.80 -6.43 -26.11
N SER A 89 1.18 -7.70 -26.07
CA SER A 89 2.05 -8.19 -24.99
C SER A 89 3.50 -7.77 -25.22
N LEU A 90 4.11 -7.16 -24.19
CA LEU A 90 5.55 -6.93 -24.08
C LEU A 90 6.26 -8.06 -23.32
N GLY A 91 5.60 -9.21 -23.18
CA GLY A 91 6.10 -10.39 -22.48
C GLY A 91 5.52 -10.58 -21.07
N SER A 92 6.12 -11.54 -20.37
CA SER A 92 5.71 -11.96 -19.03
C SER A 92 6.94 -12.17 -18.15
N ILE A 93 6.87 -11.69 -16.91
CA ILE A 93 7.94 -11.77 -15.93
C ILE A 93 7.52 -12.77 -14.85
N LYS A 94 8.28 -13.85 -14.67
CA LYS A 94 8.03 -14.88 -13.66
C LYS A 94 8.69 -14.52 -12.33
N VAL A 95 8.22 -15.15 -11.23
CA VAL A 95 8.85 -15.03 -9.89
C VAL A 95 8.78 -13.59 -9.35
N VAL A 96 7.67 -12.91 -9.62
CA VAL A 96 7.41 -11.56 -9.15
C VAL A 96 6.62 -11.61 -7.84
N ASN A 97 7.08 -10.86 -6.85
CA ASN A 97 6.34 -10.61 -5.61
C ASN A 97 5.97 -9.13 -5.53
N ARG A 98 4.89 -8.88 -4.79
CA ARG A 98 4.58 -7.54 -4.29
C ARG A 98 5.63 -7.11 -3.25
N PRO A 99 5.83 -5.79 -3.03
CA PRO A 99 5.30 -4.71 -3.85
C PRO A 99 5.98 -4.61 -5.23
N ILE A 100 5.25 -4.05 -6.19
CA ILE A 100 5.72 -3.78 -7.57
C ILE A 100 5.54 -2.30 -7.85
N TYR A 101 6.55 -1.66 -8.43
CA TYR A 101 6.58 -0.23 -8.72
C TYR A 101 6.89 0.03 -10.19
N VAL A 102 6.43 1.18 -10.68
CA VAL A 102 6.90 1.80 -11.92
C VAL A 102 7.83 2.95 -11.54
N ARG A 103 9.04 2.92 -12.10
CA ARG A 103 10.07 3.92 -11.79
C ARG A 103 9.84 5.22 -12.52
N LYS A 104 10.39 6.32 -12.01
CA LYS A 104 10.51 7.55 -12.79
C LYS A 104 11.48 7.40 -13.97
N ASP A 105 12.51 6.57 -13.79
CA ASP A 105 13.52 6.26 -14.81
C ASP A 105 12.93 5.42 -15.95
N SER A 106 13.48 5.59 -17.15
CA SER A 106 13.10 4.83 -18.34
C SER A 106 14.33 4.25 -19.05
N SER A 107 14.19 3.04 -19.58
CA SER A 107 15.15 2.39 -20.46
C SER A 107 14.51 2.18 -21.83
N LYS A 108 15.22 2.59 -22.89
CA LYS A 108 14.81 2.33 -24.29
C LYS A 108 13.37 2.76 -24.62
N GLY A 109 12.92 3.86 -24.01
CA GLY A 109 11.61 4.45 -24.28
C GLY A 109 10.47 3.92 -23.41
N MET A 110 10.74 3.00 -22.48
CA MET A 110 9.75 2.50 -21.51
C MET A 110 10.23 2.73 -20.08
N ARG A 111 9.33 3.04 -19.17
CA ARG A 111 9.61 3.19 -17.73
C ARG A 111 10.09 1.87 -17.15
N ASP A 112 11.14 1.91 -16.33
CA ASP A 112 11.64 0.72 -15.66
C ASP A 112 10.64 0.26 -14.58
N LEU A 113 10.64 -1.04 -14.27
CA LEU A 113 9.85 -1.59 -13.17
C LEU A 113 10.77 -1.99 -12.02
N LEU A 114 10.26 -1.89 -10.79
CA LEU A 114 10.86 -2.54 -9.62
C LEU A 114 9.94 -3.63 -9.14
N VAL A 115 10.49 -4.81 -8.89
CA VAL A 115 9.75 -5.96 -8.37
C VAL A 115 10.44 -6.53 -7.16
N THR A 116 9.65 -7.02 -6.22
CA THR A 116 10.19 -7.71 -5.05
C THR A 116 10.50 -9.15 -5.39
N VAL A 117 11.69 -9.60 -5.01
CA VAL A 117 12.16 -10.97 -5.16
C VAL A 117 12.25 -11.57 -3.77
N ARG A 118 11.59 -12.72 -3.56
CA ARG A 118 11.71 -13.54 -2.35
C ARG A 118 11.25 -14.97 -2.65
N GLY A 119 11.72 -15.92 -1.83
CA GLY A 119 11.39 -17.33 -2.00
C GLY A 119 12.15 -17.98 -3.16
N GLY A 120 11.93 -19.28 -3.37
CA GLY A 120 12.56 -20.03 -4.47
C GLY A 120 14.10 -20.15 -4.39
N GLY A 121 14.71 -19.84 -3.24
CA GLY A 121 16.17 -19.87 -3.04
C GLY A 121 16.90 -18.59 -3.43
N ALA A 122 16.17 -17.54 -3.85
CA ALA A 122 16.75 -16.24 -4.15
C ALA A 122 17.05 -15.43 -2.88
N THR A 123 18.10 -14.60 -2.92
CA THR A 123 18.34 -13.56 -1.91
C THR A 123 17.19 -12.56 -1.96
N PRO A 124 16.47 -12.33 -0.84
CA PRO A 124 15.38 -11.36 -0.82
C PRO A 124 15.86 -9.94 -1.12
N GLY A 125 15.06 -9.19 -1.86
CA GLY A 125 15.35 -7.79 -2.18
C GLY A 125 14.48 -7.26 -3.31
N VAL A 126 14.92 -6.15 -3.92
CA VAL A 126 14.20 -5.49 -5.02
C VAL A 126 15.04 -5.54 -6.28
N ALA A 127 14.47 -6.03 -7.37
CA ALA A 127 15.13 -6.10 -8.66
C ALA A 127 14.58 -5.05 -9.62
N ALA A 128 15.48 -4.42 -10.38
CA ALA A 128 15.11 -3.51 -11.46
C ALA A 128 14.95 -4.28 -12.77
N LEU A 129 13.80 -4.09 -13.43
CA LEU A 129 13.49 -4.64 -14.74
C LEU A 129 13.54 -3.52 -15.76
N LYS A 130 14.61 -3.52 -16.56
CA LYS A 130 14.84 -2.53 -17.60
C LYS A 130 14.32 -3.06 -18.93
N PHE A 131 13.58 -2.24 -19.66
CA PHE A 131 13.14 -2.59 -21.00
C PHE A 131 14.32 -2.62 -21.97
N ASP A 132 14.44 -3.70 -22.75
CA ASP A 132 15.57 -3.90 -23.67
C ASP A 132 15.36 -3.27 -25.06
N GLY A 133 14.14 -2.78 -25.32
CA GLY A 133 13.70 -2.24 -26.62
C GLY A 133 12.60 -3.08 -27.27
N GLU A 134 12.40 -4.32 -26.81
CA GLU A 134 11.37 -5.25 -27.29
C GLU A 134 10.51 -5.79 -26.14
N SER A 135 11.13 -6.17 -25.01
CA SER A 135 10.46 -6.77 -23.87
C SER A 135 11.10 -6.40 -22.52
N TYR A 136 10.37 -6.68 -21.43
CA TYR A 136 10.99 -6.73 -20.10
C TYR A 136 11.62 -8.11 -19.87
N PRO A 137 12.67 -8.21 -19.01
CA PRO A 137 13.31 -9.49 -18.70
C PRO A 137 12.28 -10.53 -18.22
N PRO A 138 12.38 -11.80 -18.64
CA PRO A 138 11.39 -12.82 -18.31
C PRO A 138 11.41 -13.25 -16.84
N SER A 139 12.39 -12.77 -16.06
CA SER A 139 12.50 -12.96 -14.62
C SER A 139 13.37 -11.85 -14.01
N PRO A 140 13.21 -11.57 -12.71
CA PRO A 140 14.12 -10.71 -11.95
C PRO A 140 15.56 -11.22 -11.98
N GLY A 141 16.51 -10.29 -12.05
CA GLY A 141 17.94 -10.53 -11.85
C GLY A 141 18.39 -10.14 -10.44
N ASP A 142 19.49 -9.38 -10.36
CA ASP A 142 20.04 -8.89 -9.08
C ASP A 142 19.02 -8.08 -8.26
N ALA A 143 18.80 -8.50 -7.02
CA ALA A 143 17.80 -7.93 -6.11
C ALA A 143 18.36 -6.85 -5.16
N ALA A 144 19.20 -5.96 -5.70
CA ALA A 144 19.89 -4.91 -4.94
C ALA A 144 19.46 -3.48 -5.30
N ALA A 145 18.36 -3.32 -6.05
CA ALA A 145 17.81 -2.01 -6.37
C ALA A 145 17.14 -1.37 -5.14
N ALA A 146 17.09 -0.05 -5.12
CA ALA A 146 16.33 0.72 -4.13
C ALA A 146 15.12 1.36 -4.80
N VAL A 147 14.03 1.49 -4.04
CA VAL A 147 12.85 2.28 -4.44
C VAL A 147 13.20 3.75 -4.26
N GLY A 148 13.07 4.53 -5.34
CA GLY A 148 13.43 5.95 -5.36
C GLY A 148 12.26 6.87 -5.01
N GLU A 149 12.58 8.09 -4.59
CA GLU A 149 11.60 9.17 -4.45
C GLU A 149 10.95 9.47 -5.81
N GLY A 150 9.63 9.30 -5.90
CA GLY A 150 8.86 9.47 -7.15
C GLY A 150 8.54 8.18 -7.89
N ASP A 151 9.05 7.03 -7.44
CA ASP A 151 8.58 5.73 -7.93
C ASP A 151 7.14 5.49 -7.44
N SER A 152 6.28 5.03 -8.34
CA SER A 152 4.84 4.85 -8.06
C SER A 152 4.51 3.38 -7.89
N VAL A 153 3.69 3.05 -6.90
CA VAL A 153 3.29 1.66 -6.63
C VAL A 153 2.25 1.24 -7.65
N LEU A 154 2.50 0.11 -8.31
CA LEU A 154 1.55 -0.55 -9.20
C LEU A 154 0.75 -1.62 -8.44
N PHE A 155 1.45 -2.44 -7.65
CA PHE A 155 0.84 -3.47 -6.81
C PHE A 155 1.41 -3.39 -5.40
N ALA A 156 0.55 -3.04 -4.46
CA ALA A 156 0.86 -3.02 -3.02
C ALA A 156 1.10 -4.44 -2.47
N GLU A 157 1.76 -4.56 -1.31
CA GLU A 157 1.81 -5.83 -0.58
C GLU A 157 0.41 -6.35 -0.25
N ASN A 158 0.21 -7.65 -0.45
CA ASN A 158 -0.98 -8.31 0.04
C ASN A 158 -0.77 -8.57 1.53
N SER A 159 -1.50 -7.84 2.38
CA SER A 159 -1.71 -8.31 3.74
C SER A 159 -3.21 -8.57 3.96
N VAL A 160 -3.52 -9.49 4.86
CA VAL A 160 -4.90 -9.81 5.21
C VAL A 160 -5.56 -8.51 5.68
N PRO A 161 -6.72 -8.11 5.11
CA PRO A 161 -7.46 -6.96 5.60
C PRO A 161 -7.62 -7.06 7.11
N TYR A 162 -7.26 -5.99 7.81
CA TYR A 162 -7.35 -5.96 9.26
C TYR A 162 -8.76 -5.55 9.66
N GLU A 163 -9.36 -6.30 10.59
CA GLU A 163 -10.58 -5.87 11.26
C GLU A 163 -10.58 -6.38 12.71
N LYS A 164 -10.83 -5.48 13.66
CA LYS A 164 -10.95 -5.83 15.08
C LYS A 164 -11.91 -4.88 15.77
N SER A 165 -12.78 -5.43 16.61
CA SER A 165 -13.66 -4.67 17.51
C SER A 165 -13.14 -4.82 18.93
N LEU A 166 -12.89 -3.69 19.59
CA LEU A 166 -12.41 -3.63 20.98
C LEU A 166 -13.37 -2.78 21.80
N GLU A 167 -13.53 -3.10 23.08
CA GLU A 167 -14.37 -2.34 23.99
C GLU A 167 -13.66 -2.14 25.33
N LEU A 168 -13.74 -0.93 25.87
CA LEU A 168 -13.27 -0.62 27.21
C LEU A 168 -14.16 0.47 27.81
N GLN A 169 -14.55 0.31 29.08
CA GLN A 169 -15.31 1.31 29.84
C GLN A 169 -16.60 1.82 29.14
N GLY A 170 -17.23 0.96 28.33
CA GLY A 170 -18.47 1.25 27.60
C GLY A 170 -18.28 1.94 26.24
N ILE A 171 -17.04 2.16 25.80
CA ILE A 171 -16.73 2.67 24.46
C ILE A 171 -16.20 1.53 23.60
N THR A 172 -16.83 1.34 22.44
CA THR A 172 -16.41 0.39 21.42
C THR A 172 -15.62 1.10 20.33
N PHE A 173 -14.56 0.48 19.85
CA PHE A 173 -13.80 0.89 18.68
C PHE A 173 -13.78 -0.27 17.68
N LYS A 174 -14.40 -0.07 16.52
CA LYS A 174 -14.22 -0.96 15.37
C LYS A 174 -13.11 -0.38 14.49
N VAL A 175 -12.00 -1.09 14.41
CA VAL A 175 -10.85 -0.71 13.57
C VAL A 175 -10.83 -1.60 12.35
N SER A 176 -10.78 -1.02 11.16
CA SER A 176 -10.61 -1.75 9.91
C SER A 176 -9.57 -1.10 9.00
N SER A 177 -8.90 -1.92 8.20
CA SER A 177 -7.95 -1.47 7.19
C SER A 177 -7.91 -2.45 6.02
N PRO A 178 -7.87 -1.99 4.76
CA PRO A 178 -7.56 -2.84 3.62
C PRO A 178 -6.19 -3.51 3.76
N ASN A 179 -5.30 -2.90 4.54
CA ASN A 179 -4.03 -3.46 4.90
C ASN A 179 -3.14 -3.63 3.66
N SER A 180 -3.00 -2.55 2.89
CA SER A 180 -2.30 -2.52 1.61
C SER A 180 -1.14 -1.52 1.68
N ALA A 181 0.12 -1.96 1.70
CA ALA A 181 1.28 -1.06 1.76
C ALA A 181 1.90 -0.83 0.35
N PRO A 182 2.43 0.36 0.04
CA PRO A 182 2.79 1.43 0.97
C PRO A 182 1.78 2.60 1.02
N SER A 183 0.55 2.42 0.53
CA SER A 183 -0.52 3.40 0.70
C SER A 183 -1.74 2.69 1.25
N ASN A 184 -1.95 2.88 2.55
CA ASN A 184 -2.99 2.23 3.32
C ASN A 184 -3.81 3.28 4.07
N ARG A 185 -4.99 2.87 4.54
CA ARG A 185 -5.81 3.67 5.45
C ARG A 185 -6.32 2.85 6.61
N VAL A 186 -6.43 3.48 7.76
CA VAL A 186 -7.06 2.94 8.97
C VAL A 186 -8.37 3.66 9.18
N THR A 187 -9.46 2.91 9.30
CA THR A 187 -10.78 3.42 9.64
C THR A 187 -11.14 3.01 11.07
N ILE A 188 -11.54 3.97 11.89
CA ILE A 188 -11.98 3.77 13.27
C ILE A 188 -13.42 4.25 13.38
N VAL A 189 -14.32 3.32 13.71
CA VAL A 189 -15.73 3.61 13.99
C VAL A 189 -15.97 3.47 15.49
N PRO A 190 -16.07 4.58 16.23
CA PRO A 190 -16.42 4.55 17.64
C PRO A 190 -17.92 4.27 17.83
N ALA A 191 -18.28 3.69 18.97
CA ALA A 191 -19.65 3.62 19.47
C ALA A 191 -19.66 3.78 21.00
N GLY A 192 -20.72 4.41 21.52
CA GLY A 192 -20.88 4.67 22.96
C GLY A 192 -20.42 6.06 23.42
N LEU A 193 -19.91 6.89 22.50
CA LEU A 193 -19.56 8.28 22.83
C LEU A 193 -20.82 9.16 22.96
N GLU A 194 -20.84 10.07 23.92
CA GLU A 194 -22.03 10.88 24.22
C GLU A 194 -22.33 11.95 23.15
N ALA A 195 -21.29 12.51 22.50
CA ALA A 195 -21.45 13.67 21.62
C ALA A 195 -21.17 13.36 20.15
N ASP A 196 -20.10 12.62 19.86
CA ASP A 196 -19.66 12.36 18.48
C ASP A 196 -19.17 10.93 18.31
N ASN A 197 -19.86 10.15 17.48
CA ASN A 197 -19.46 8.80 17.07
C ASN A 197 -19.08 8.75 15.57
N SER A 198 -18.67 9.89 15.00
CA SER A 198 -18.26 9.97 13.61
C SER A 198 -17.06 9.05 13.33
N THR A 199 -17.05 8.50 12.12
CA THR A 199 -15.95 7.64 11.65
C THR A 199 -14.71 8.49 11.41
N VAL A 200 -13.56 8.02 11.91
CA VAL A 200 -12.25 8.61 11.64
C VAL A 200 -11.52 7.76 10.61
N THR A 201 -10.87 8.39 9.63
CA THR A 201 -9.99 7.71 8.67
C THR A 201 -8.62 8.38 8.66
N VAL A 202 -7.55 7.59 8.75
CA VAL A 202 -6.16 8.07 8.78
C VAL A 202 -5.36 7.32 7.72
N GLU A 203 -4.69 8.05 6.83
CA GLU A 203 -3.77 7.48 5.85
C GLU A 203 -2.45 7.07 6.52
N THR A 204 -1.84 5.98 6.07
CA THR A 204 -0.58 5.48 6.63
C THR A 204 0.22 4.72 5.57
N PRO A 205 1.56 4.83 5.56
CA PRO A 205 2.38 4.12 4.58
C PRO A 205 2.54 2.62 4.87
N GLY A 206 2.03 2.14 6.00
CA GLY A 206 2.21 0.76 6.48
C GLY A 206 0.91 -0.02 6.62
N ILE A 207 1.04 -1.31 6.95
CA ILE A 207 -0.09 -2.18 7.29
C ILE A 207 -0.36 -2.13 8.79
N VAL A 208 -1.61 -2.37 9.21
CA VAL A 208 -1.97 -2.58 10.61
C VAL A 208 -1.49 -3.95 11.06
N THR A 209 -0.65 -3.96 12.09
CA THR A 209 -0.09 -5.19 12.70
C THR A 209 -0.75 -5.54 14.02
N GLY A 210 -1.41 -4.58 14.68
CA GLY A 210 -2.16 -4.84 15.90
C GLY A 210 -2.95 -3.62 16.38
N THR A 211 -3.89 -3.89 17.28
CA THR A 211 -4.62 -2.85 18.00
C THR A 211 -4.90 -3.26 19.43
N GLU A 212 -4.83 -2.27 20.32
CA GLU A 212 -5.08 -2.38 21.74
C GLU A 212 -5.90 -1.19 22.24
N VAL A 213 -6.72 -1.41 23.25
CA VAL A 213 -7.42 -0.34 23.99
C VAL A 213 -6.87 -0.28 25.40
N GLY A 214 -6.71 0.91 25.93
CA GLY A 214 -6.24 1.13 27.29
C GLY A 214 -6.69 2.48 27.81
N ASP A 215 -6.76 2.64 29.13
CA ASP A 215 -6.94 3.92 29.79
C ASP A 215 -5.61 4.20 30.52
N ILE A 216 -4.62 4.70 29.78
CA ILE A 216 -3.24 4.72 30.29
C ILE A 216 -2.99 5.89 31.24
N ASN A 217 -3.83 6.93 31.20
CA ASN A 217 -3.80 8.04 32.14
C ASN A 217 -4.75 7.84 33.34
N ALA A 218 -5.52 6.74 33.36
CA ALA A 218 -6.49 6.38 34.39
C ALA A 218 -7.57 7.46 34.62
N ASP A 219 -8.00 8.15 33.56
CA ASP A 219 -9.02 9.19 33.66
C ASP A 219 -10.47 8.67 33.54
N GLY A 220 -10.61 7.35 33.32
CA GLY A 220 -11.89 6.70 33.15
C GLY A 220 -12.46 6.82 31.73
N SER A 221 -11.68 7.34 30.79
CA SER A 221 -11.99 7.38 29.35
C SER A 221 -10.89 6.62 28.58
N PRO A 222 -11.25 5.68 27.70
CA PRO A 222 -10.25 4.85 27.03
C PRO A 222 -9.62 5.54 25.82
N GLU A 223 -8.39 5.15 25.54
CA GLU A 223 -7.67 5.34 24.29
C GLU A 223 -7.72 4.08 23.41
N ILE A 224 -7.64 4.28 22.09
CA ILE A 224 -7.35 3.24 21.10
C ILE A 224 -5.95 3.47 20.52
N TYR A 225 -5.19 2.39 20.41
CA TYR A 225 -3.83 2.35 19.86
C TYR A 225 -3.82 1.39 18.67
N VAL A 226 -3.38 1.89 17.51
CA VAL A 226 -3.26 1.13 16.26
C VAL A 226 -1.81 1.12 15.83
N TYR A 227 -1.22 -0.07 15.82
CA TYR A 227 0.17 -0.30 15.43
C TYR A 227 0.25 -0.52 13.94
N THR A 228 1.17 0.20 13.28
CA THR A 228 1.43 0.01 11.86
C THR A 228 2.90 -0.25 11.58
N THR A 229 3.18 -0.98 10.52
CA THR A 229 4.53 -1.30 10.06
C THR A 229 4.65 -1.02 8.57
N ASP A 230 5.63 -0.21 8.16
CA ASP A 230 5.87 0.11 6.76
C ASP A 230 6.71 -0.96 6.03
N VAL A 231 6.97 -0.74 4.73
CA VAL A 231 7.75 -1.66 3.88
C VAL A 231 9.23 -1.75 4.26
N GLU A 232 9.73 -0.82 5.08
CA GLU A 232 11.08 -0.83 5.63
C GLU A 232 11.11 -1.40 7.06
N GLU A 233 10.05 -2.11 7.46
CA GLU A 233 9.82 -2.69 8.78
C GLU A 233 9.81 -1.67 9.92
N ARG A 234 9.59 -0.38 9.63
CA ARG A 234 9.52 0.66 10.66
C ARG A 234 8.13 0.73 11.25
N GLY A 235 8.08 0.72 12.58
CA GLY A 235 6.85 0.88 13.34
C GLY A 235 6.39 2.33 13.44
N ASN A 236 5.07 2.49 13.43
CA ASN A 236 4.39 3.72 13.79
C ASN A 236 3.14 3.43 14.64
N LEU A 237 2.60 4.48 15.27
CA LEU A 237 1.42 4.43 16.12
C LEU A 237 0.40 5.49 15.68
N ILE A 238 -0.81 5.05 15.39
CA ILE A 238 -1.99 5.91 15.27
C ILE A 238 -2.81 5.74 16.54
N ALA A 239 -3.13 6.83 17.25
CA ALA A 239 -3.82 6.73 18.52
C ALA A 239 -4.84 7.84 18.71
N PHE A 240 -5.95 7.54 19.41
CA PHE A 240 -7.03 8.47 19.72
C PHE A 240 -7.48 8.30 21.17
N SER A 241 -7.80 9.39 21.85
CA SER A 241 -8.41 9.39 23.19
C SER A 241 -9.91 9.71 23.10
N ALA A 242 -10.74 8.95 23.81
CA ALA A 242 -12.17 9.18 23.93
C ALA A 242 -12.46 10.22 25.01
N ASN A 243 -12.09 11.48 24.78
CA ASN A 243 -12.16 12.59 25.74
C ASN A 243 -13.45 12.61 26.58
N LYS A 244 -13.35 12.21 27.86
CA LYS A 244 -14.48 12.14 28.79
C LYS A 244 -15.68 11.34 28.24
N LYS A 245 -15.41 10.36 27.38
CA LYS A 245 -16.40 9.55 26.64
C LYS A 245 -17.33 10.34 25.73
N LYS A 246 -16.92 11.53 25.27
CA LYS A 246 -17.78 12.40 24.43
C LYS A 246 -17.41 12.39 22.97
N SER A 247 -16.13 12.47 22.66
CA SER A 247 -15.61 12.57 21.28
C SER A 247 -14.18 12.06 21.20
N LEU A 248 -13.73 11.70 20.00
CA LEU A 248 -12.34 11.33 19.75
C LEU A 248 -11.48 12.56 19.46
N SER A 249 -10.25 12.56 19.97
CA SER A 249 -9.17 13.44 19.49
C SER A 249 -7.93 12.62 19.26
N GLN A 250 -7.17 12.97 18.21
CA GLN A 250 -5.93 12.28 17.90
C GLN A 250 -4.89 12.55 18.98
N ILE A 251 -4.14 11.51 19.34
CA ILE A 251 -2.99 11.60 20.22
C ILE A 251 -1.75 11.75 19.34
N SER A 252 -0.99 12.82 19.56
CA SER A 252 0.28 13.02 18.87
C SER A 252 1.33 12.01 19.34
N PHE A 253 1.95 11.30 18.40
CA PHE A 253 3.01 10.34 18.66
C PHE A 253 4.36 10.91 18.18
N PRO A 254 5.38 11.01 19.06
CA PRO A 254 6.64 11.66 18.72
C PRO A 254 7.53 10.76 17.86
N GLU A 255 8.31 11.38 16.97
CA GLU A 255 9.42 10.72 16.30
C GLU A 255 10.49 10.25 17.29
N LEU A 256 11.35 9.33 16.86
CA LEU A 256 12.42 8.78 17.72
C LEU A 256 13.46 9.83 18.14
N GLY A 257 13.68 10.87 17.33
CA GLY A 257 14.66 11.93 17.64
C GLY A 257 16.04 11.38 18.02
N GLU A 258 16.56 11.81 19.17
CA GLU A 258 17.85 11.36 19.70
C GLU A 258 17.90 9.86 20.03
N HIS A 259 16.75 9.20 20.18
CA HIS A 259 16.66 7.75 20.47
C HIS A 259 16.70 6.88 19.21
N SER A 260 17.02 7.44 18.04
CA SER A 260 17.11 6.74 16.75
C SER A 260 18.46 6.04 16.50
N GLN A 261 19.48 6.27 17.34
CA GLN A 261 20.80 5.68 17.11
C GLN A 261 20.75 4.14 17.11
N GLY A 262 21.12 3.52 15.99
CA GLY A 262 21.10 2.06 15.80
C GLY A 262 19.74 1.47 15.44
N TYR A 263 18.72 2.30 15.23
CA TYR A 263 17.38 1.87 14.81
C TYR A 263 17.35 1.49 13.33
N ARG A 264 16.71 0.36 13.00
CA ARG A 264 16.46 -0.09 11.61
C ARG A 264 15.10 -0.79 11.46
N GLY A 265 14.09 -0.37 12.21
CA GLY A 265 12.78 -1.02 12.23
C GLY A 265 12.74 -2.24 13.16
N GLY A 266 11.76 -3.12 12.94
CA GLY A 266 11.46 -4.27 13.79
C GLY A 266 10.75 -3.87 15.08
N ASP A 267 9.91 -2.83 15.02
CA ASP A 267 9.22 -2.31 16.19
C ASP A 267 8.10 -3.22 16.67
N GLU A 268 8.03 -3.38 17.98
CA GLU A 268 6.91 -3.96 18.70
C GLU A 268 6.32 -2.93 19.65
N TYR A 269 4.98 -2.85 19.70
CA TYR A 269 4.25 -1.96 20.59
C TYR A 269 3.37 -2.76 21.54
N ALA A 270 3.17 -2.23 22.75
CA ALA A 270 2.20 -2.76 23.70
C ALA A 270 1.72 -1.68 24.67
N VAL A 271 0.47 -1.75 25.10
CA VAL A 271 -0.03 -1.05 26.28
C VAL A 271 0.42 -1.82 27.53
N VAL A 272 1.19 -1.16 28.40
CA VAL A 272 1.72 -1.79 29.63
C VAL A 272 1.59 -0.81 30.78
N GLU A 273 0.81 -1.15 31.81
CA GLU A 273 0.82 -0.45 33.11
C GLU A 273 0.86 1.09 33.04
N GLY A 274 -0.04 1.70 32.25
CA GLY A 274 -0.14 3.17 32.14
C GLY A 274 0.86 3.81 31.17
N VAL A 275 1.56 3.02 30.37
CA VAL A 275 2.42 3.50 29.27
C VAL A 275 2.16 2.77 27.97
N ILE A 276 2.57 3.40 26.86
CA ILE A 276 2.87 2.68 25.62
C ILE A 276 4.34 2.31 25.64
N ALA A 277 4.65 1.02 25.51
CA ALA A 277 6.00 0.54 25.27
C ALA A 277 6.23 0.38 23.77
N ARG A 278 7.36 0.89 23.26
CA ARG A 278 7.91 0.62 21.93
C ARG A 278 9.24 -0.09 22.10
N ARG A 279 9.44 -1.22 21.43
CA ARG A 279 10.67 -2.02 21.49
C ARG A 279 11.20 -2.23 20.08
N PHE A 280 12.51 -2.20 19.90
CA PHE A 280 13.13 -2.57 18.63
C PHE A 280 14.58 -3.05 18.82
N PRO A 281 15.08 -3.92 17.93
CA PRO A 281 16.48 -4.35 17.92
C PRO A 281 17.43 -3.21 17.59
N LEU A 282 18.59 -3.21 18.24
CA LEU A 282 19.67 -2.27 17.96
C LEU A 282 20.70 -2.88 17.03
N TYR A 283 21.10 -2.11 16.03
CA TYR A 283 22.17 -2.42 15.09
C TYR A 283 23.42 -1.58 15.36
N PRO A 284 24.61 -2.05 14.94
CA PRO A 284 25.81 -1.22 14.97
C PRO A 284 25.60 0.11 14.22
N VAL A 285 26.24 1.17 14.72
CA VAL A 285 26.26 2.50 14.07
C VAL A 285 26.89 2.41 12.67
N ASP A 286 27.83 1.49 12.50
CA ASP A 286 28.37 1.13 11.19
C ASP A 286 27.28 0.46 10.33
N ALA A 287 26.80 1.19 9.33
CA ALA A 287 25.75 0.76 8.41
C ALA A 287 26.12 -0.49 7.59
N THR A 288 27.41 -0.81 7.44
CA THR A 288 27.86 -1.99 6.69
C THR A 288 27.59 -3.30 7.42
N LYS A 289 27.36 -3.25 8.73
CA LYS A 289 27.04 -4.42 9.55
C LYS A 289 25.54 -4.62 9.59
N THR A 290 25.07 -5.76 9.07
CA THR A 290 23.65 -6.10 8.95
C THR A 290 23.11 -6.89 10.14
N GLU A 291 23.98 -7.47 10.97
CA GLU A 291 23.55 -8.25 12.13
C GLU A 291 23.19 -7.36 13.33
N PRO A 292 22.10 -7.65 14.05
CA PRO A 292 21.73 -6.91 15.25
C PRO A 292 22.74 -7.17 16.38
N THR A 293 22.90 -6.19 17.25
CA THR A 293 23.79 -6.27 18.44
C THR A 293 23.29 -7.21 19.53
N ARG A 294 22.13 -7.86 19.31
CA ARG A 294 21.32 -8.62 20.29
C ARG A 294 20.75 -7.79 21.44
N LYS A 295 21.04 -6.49 21.49
CA LYS A 295 20.38 -5.57 22.39
C LYS A 295 19.04 -5.11 21.84
N ILE A 296 18.09 -4.89 22.74
CA ILE A 296 16.80 -4.29 22.46
C ILE A 296 16.77 -2.92 23.15
N ARG A 297 16.30 -1.89 22.44
CA ARG A 297 15.92 -0.63 23.07
C ARG A 297 14.41 -0.65 23.31
N GLN A 298 14.01 -0.34 24.53
CA GLN A 298 12.63 -0.08 24.90
C GLN A 298 12.46 1.39 25.26
N ILE A 299 11.48 2.05 24.64
CA ILE A 299 11.04 3.41 24.96
C ILE A 299 9.63 3.30 25.54
N GLN A 300 9.41 3.90 26.70
CA GLN A 300 8.10 4.01 27.34
C GLN A 300 7.57 5.43 27.18
N TYR A 301 6.30 5.55 26.81
CA TYR A 301 5.63 6.83 26.62
C TYR A 301 4.44 6.96 27.56
N LYS A 302 4.30 8.12 28.19
CA LYS A 302 3.11 8.51 28.97
C LYS A 302 2.25 9.49 28.20
N LEU A 303 0.94 9.39 28.40
CA LEU A 303 -0.01 10.36 27.89
C LEU A 303 0.06 11.66 28.70
N GLN A 304 0.12 12.79 28.02
CA GLN A 304 0.12 14.11 28.61
C GLN A 304 -0.79 15.05 27.82
N ALA A 305 -1.37 16.04 28.52
CA ALA A 305 -2.04 17.15 27.86
C ALA A 305 -1.01 18.08 27.20
N GLY A 306 -1.27 18.47 25.96
CA GLY A 306 -0.54 19.48 25.21
C GLY A 306 -1.41 20.69 24.89
N GLU A 307 -0.86 21.64 24.14
CA GLU A 307 -1.57 22.88 23.78
C GLU A 307 -2.78 22.64 22.88
N ALA A 308 -2.70 21.65 21.98
CA ALA A 308 -3.72 21.38 20.95
C ALA A 308 -4.41 20.01 21.10
N GLY A 309 -4.15 19.27 22.18
CA GLY A 309 -4.68 17.93 22.38
C GLY A 309 -3.76 17.04 23.20
N TRP A 310 -3.93 15.74 23.09
CA TRP A 310 -3.11 14.76 23.79
C TRP A 310 -1.81 14.47 23.03
N LEU A 311 -0.74 14.21 23.77
CA LEU A 311 0.50 13.71 23.20
C LEU A 311 1.13 12.63 24.08
N LEU A 312 1.77 11.68 23.41
CA LEU A 312 2.67 10.74 24.07
C LEU A 312 4.03 11.41 24.25
N LYS A 313 4.57 11.41 25.47
CA LYS A 313 5.93 11.86 25.76
C LYS A 313 6.77 10.73 26.29
N VAL A 314 8.03 10.70 25.88
CA VAL A 314 9.03 9.77 26.42
C VAL A 314 9.09 9.94 27.94
N ASP A 315 8.87 8.85 28.65
CA ASP A 315 8.98 8.76 30.10
C ASP A 315 10.28 8.06 30.50
N LYS A 316 10.63 6.97 29.78
CA LYS A 316 11.79 6.15 30.10
C LYS A 316 12.37 5.46 28.87
N VAL A 317 13.69 5.37 28.82
CA VAL A 317 14.43 4.59 27.81
C VAL A 317 15.29 3.55 28.51
N ILE A 318 15.26 2.31 28.03
CA ILE A 318 16.00 1.18 28.59
C ILE A 318 16.64 0.40 27.45
N GLU A 319 17.86 -0.09 27.65
CA GLU A 319 18.50 -1.07 26.77
C GLU A 319 18.80 -2.34 27.56
N PHE A 320 18.54 -3.50 26.98
CA PHE A 320 18.83 -4.81 27.58
C PHE A 320 19.22 -5.83 26.51
#